data_AF-A0A654U1S2-F1
#
_entry.id   AF-A0A654U1S2-F1
#
_cell.length_a   1.000
_cell.length_b   1.000
_cell.length_c   1.000
_cell.angle_alpha   90.00
_cell.angle_beta   90.00
_cell.angle_gamma   90.00
#
_symmetry.space_group_name_H-M   'P 1'
#
loop_
_entity.id
_entity.type
_entity.pdbx_description
1 polymer ?
#
loop_
_entity_poly.entity_id
_entity_poly.type
_entity_poly.pdbx_seq_one_letter_code
_entity_poly.pdbx_strand_id
1 'polypeptide(L)'
;MVSFAITASLALAFPLALRFDNLHLTGLAVIARFVQFIIVPIALIALARSQAVEHAAVRRNAFTDKVLPLVAIVVSVGLAVSYDYRCIFLVRGGPNYFSIALIVITFIVVPAMAYLHYYRIIRRVGDRPSTR
;
A
#
# COMPACT_ATOMS: atom_id res chain seq x y z
N MET A 1 -13.30 -15.95 -4.29
CA MET A 1 -13.84 -15.45 -5.58
C MET A 1 -13.97 -13.94 -5.63
N VAL A 2 -14.65 -13.30 -4.68
CA VAL A 2 -14.81 -11.82 -4.66
C VAL A 2 -13.48 -11.05 -4.61
N SER A 3 -12.52 -11.46 -3.76
CA SER A 3 -11.20 -10.82 -3.68
C SER A 3 -10.41 -10.90 -4.99
N PHE A 4 -10.44 -12.07 -5.65
CA PHE A 4 -9.82 -12.27 -6.95
C PHE A 4 -10.43 -11.36 -8.02
N ALA A 5 -11.75 -11.29 -8.08
CA ALA A 5 -12.45 -10.43 -9.02
C ALA A 5 -12.07 -8.95 -8.83
N ILE A 6 -12.02 -8.48 -7.57
CA ILE A 6 -11.61 -7.09 -7.27
C ILE A 6 -10.19 -6.82 -7.76
N THR A 7 -9.23 -7.70 -7.45
CA THR A 7 -7.84 -7.53 -7.88
C THR A 7 -7.72 -7.51 -9.40
N ALA A 8 -8.36 -8.46 -10.09
CA ALA A 8 -8.33 -8.54 -11.55
C ALA A 8 -8.97 -7.31 -12.20
N SER A 9 -10.13 -6.87 -11.71
CA SER A 9 -10.80 -5.66 -12.21
C SER A 9 -9.93 -4.42 -12.03
N LEU A 10 -9.30 -4.25 -10.86
CA LEU A 10 -8.43 -3.11 -10.60
C LEU A 10 -7.21 -3.13 -11.53
N ALA A 11 -6.57 -4.30 -11.70
CA ALA A 11 -5.42 -4.47 -12.59
C ALA A 11 -5.71 -4.12 -14.05
N LEU A 12 -6.92 -4.41 -14.54
CA LEU A 12 -7.36 -4.04 -15.89
C LEU A 12 -7.81 -2.58 -15.99
N ALA A 13 -8.42 -2.04 -14.93
CA ALA A 13 -8.91 -0.66 -14.90
C ALA A 13 -7.77 0.36 -15.08
N PHE A 14 -6.59 0.11 -14.52
CA PHE A 14 -5.44 1.02 -14.61
C PHE A 14 -4.98 1.29 -16.06
N PRO A 15 -4.59 0.28 -16.87
CA PRO A 15 -4.23 0.51 -18.28
C PRO A 15 -5.36 1.14 -19.09
N LEU A 16 -6.60 0.69 -18.89
CA LEU A 16 -7.75 1.16 -19.65
C LEU A 16 -8.09 2.63 -19.37
N ALA A 17 -8.10 3.04 -18.10
CA ALA A 17 -8.39 4.41 -17.68
C ALA A 17 -7.33 5.40 -18.16
N LEU A 18 -6.07 4.95 -18.27
CA LEU A 18 -4.96 5.76 -18.78
C LEU A 18 -4.74 5.59 -20.29
N ARG A 19 -5.66 4.91 -21.00
CA ARG A 19 -5.60 4.68 -22.44
C ARG A 19 -4.28 4.05 -22.90
N PHE A 20 -3.69 3.19 -22.07
CA PHE A 20 -2.38 2.56 -22.29
C PHE A 20 -1.23 3.57 -22.50
N ASP A 21 -1.32 4.76 -21.91
CA ASP A 21 -0.22 5.72 -21.91
C ASP A 21 0.92 5.19 -21.01
N ASN A 22 1.98 4.70 -21.66
CA ASN A 22 3.12 4.10 -20.97
C ASN A 22 3.84 5.05 -20.01
N LEU A 23 3.81 6.36 -20.29
CA LEU A 23 4.46 7.35 -19.44
C LEU A 23 3.67 7.52 -18.13
N HIS A 24 2.35 7.72 -18.23
CA HIS A 24 1.49 7.83 -17.05
C HIS A 24 1.41 6.51 -16.27
N LEU A 25 1.34 5.37 -16.97
CA LEU A 25 1.30 4.05 -16.34
C LEU A 25 2.57 3.74 -15.57
N THR A 26 3.73 4.04 -16.17
CA THR A 26 5.01 3.84 -15.51
C THR A 26 5.14 4.76 -14.30
N GLY A 27 4.73 6.03 -14.43
CA GLY A 27 4.76 6.94 -13.29
C GLY A 27 3.89 6.49 -12.14
N LEU A 28 2.68 6.02 -12.44
CA LEU A 28 1.78 5.47 -11.43
C LEU A 28 2.36 4.21 -10.76
N ALA A 29 2.97 3.30 -11.54
CA ALA A 29 3.63 2.11 -11.02
C ALA A 29 4.81 2.46 -10.09
N VAL A 30 5.56 3.52 -10.39
CA VAL A 30 6.64 4.03 -9.54
C VAL A 30 6.08 4.58 -8.23
N ILE A 31 5.00 5.38 -8.24
CA ILE A 31 4.35 5.82 -7.00
C ILE A 31 3.88 4.64 -6.16
N ALA A 32 3.25 3.64 -6.79
CA ALA A 32 2.80 2.43 -6.10
C ALA A 32 3.95 1.73 -5.38
N ARG A 33 5.11 1.64 -6.05
CA ARG A 33 6.34 1.09 -5.48
C ARG A 33 6.85 1.90 -4.30
N PHE A 34 6.87 3.23 -4.38
CA PHE A 34 7.30 4.06 -3.24
C PHE A 34 6.43 3.86 -2.01
N VAL A 35 5.10 3.84 -2.19
CA VAL A 35 4.17 3.58 -1.08
C VAL A 35 4.46 2.20 -0.46
N GLN A 36 4.67 1.18 -1.29
CA GLN A 36 5.00 -0.16 -0.82
C GLN A 36 6.35 -0.22 -0.10
N PHE A 37 7.38 0.43 -0.64
CA PHE A 37 8.72 0.46 -0.03
C PHE A 37 8.79 1.29 1.26
N ILE A 38 7.81 2.14 1.54
CA ILE A 38 7.68 2.83 2.83
C ILE A 38 6.86 1.98 3.80
N ILE A 39 5.69 1.49 3.40
CA ILE A 39 4.77 0.76 4.27
C ILE A 39 5.35 -0.57 4.73
N VAL A 40 5.98 -1.34 3.83
CA VAL A 40 6.48 -2.70 4.14
C VAL A 40 7.56 -2.68 5.22
N PRO A 41 8.63 -1.85 5.14
CA PRO A 41 9.61 -1.76 6.21
C PRO A 41 9.03 -1.29 7.55
N ILE A 42 8.05 -0.38 7.54
CA ILE A 42 7.36 0.05 8.77
C ILE A 42 6.61 -1.13 9.39
N ALA A 43 5.91 -1.92 8.57
CA ALA A 43 5.24 -3.12 9.02
C ALA A 43 6.22 -4.16 9.59
N LEU A 44 7.41 -4.32 8.99
CA LEU A 44 8.46 -5.19 9.53
C LEU A 44 8.97 -4.71 10.89
N ILE A 45 9.20 -3.41 11.07
CA ILE A 45 9.59 -2.84 12.37
C ILE A 45 8.49 -3.06 13.43
N ALA A 46 7.22 -2.85 13.05
CA ALA A 46 6.08 -3.08 13.93
C ALA A 46 5.95 -4.57 14.31
N LEU A 47 6.15 -5.47 13.34
CA LEU A 47 6.13 -6.92 13.54
C LEU A 47 7.28 -7.36 14.46
N ALA A 48 8.51 -6.87 14.23
CA ALA A 48 9.66 -7.18 15.08
C ALA A 48 9.50 -6.67 16.52
N ARG A 49 8.75 -5.58 16.72
CA ARG A 49 8.39 -5.06 18.06
C ARG A 49 7.26 -5.85 18.72
N SER A 50 6.37 -6.48 17.96
CA SER A 50 5.26 -7.24 18.52
C SER A 50 5.76 -8.49 19.27
N GLN A 51 5.38 -8.63 20.54
CA GLN A 51 5.78 -9.75 21.41
C GLN A 51 4.81 -10.95 21.29
N ALA A 52 4.37 -11.26 20.07
CA ALA A 52 3.55 -12.45 19.85
C ALA A 52 4.39 -13.70 20.17
N VAL A 53 3.84 -14.62 20.98
CA VAL A 53 4.51 -15.84 21.49
C VAL A 53 5.13 -16.69 20.36
N GLU A 54 4.55 -16.63 19.16
CA GLU A 54 5.01 -17.32 17.95
C GLU A 54 6.32 -16.76 17.35
N HIS A 55 6.70 -15.51 17.70
CA HIS A 55 7.90 -14.82 17.18
C HIS A 55 9.09 -14.88 18.14
N ALA A 56 8.94 -15.51 19.31
CA ALA A 56 9.99 -15.62 20.32
C ALA A 56 11.15 -16.55 19.93
N ALA A 57 10.96 -17.43 18.94
CA ALA A 57 11.95 -18.42 18.50
C ALA A 57 12.95 -17.89 17.45
N VAL A 58 12.79 -16.67 16.93
CA VAL A 58 13.65 -16.12 15.88
C VAL A 58 14.85 -15.41 16.50
N ARG A 59 16.06 -15.79 16.06
CA ARG A 59 17.34 -15.20 16.49
C ARG A 59 17.38 -13.72 16.11
N ARG A 60 17.03 -12.85 17.06
CA ARG A 60 17.00 -11.39 16.90
C ARG A 60 18.35 -10.87 16.44
N ASN A 61 18.41 -10.29 15.25
CA ASN A 61 19.59 -9.57 14.78
C ASN A 61 19.19 -8.12 14.55
N ALA A 62 19.63 -7.23 15.46
CA ALA A 62 19.26 -5.82 15.44
C ALA A 62 19.62 -5.11 14.12
N PHE A 63 20.62 -5.63 13.39
CA PHE A 63 20.99 -5.13 12.07
C PHE A 63 19.90 -5.41 11.02
N THR A 64 19.41 -6.64 10.94
CA THR A 64 18.34 -7.03 9.99
C THR A 64 16.99 -6.45 10.38
N ASP A 65 16.72 -6.31 11.68
CA ASP A 65 15.40 -5.87 12.18
C ASP A 65 15.23 -4.34 12.21
N LYS A 66 16.32 -3.56 12.17
CA LYS A 66 16.26 -2.09 12.26
C LYS A 66 17.04 -1.36 11.16
N VAL A 67 18.29 -1.74 10.89
CA VAL A 67 19.16 -0.99 9.96
C VAL A 67 18.68 -1.17 8.53
N LEU A 68 18.41 -2.41 8.11
CA LEU A 68 17.93 -2.70 6.76
C LEU A 68 16.58 -2.03 6.45
N PRO A 69 15.54 -2.13 7.31
CA PRO A 69 14.28 -1.41 7.10
C PRO A 69 14.44 0.11 7.09
N LEU A 70 15.28 0.66 7.97
CA LEU A 70 15.50 2.11 8.05
C LEU A 70 16.15 2.66 6.79
N VAL A 71 17.20 2.00 6.28
CA VAL A 71 17.86 2.40 5.03
C VAL A 71 16.88 2.33 3.86
N ALA A 72 16.05 1.28 3.80
CA ALA A 72 15.01 1.15 2.77
C ALA A 72 14.03 2.33 2.80
N ILE A 73 13.57 2.75 3.99
CA ILE A 73 12.68 3.91 4.14
C ILE A 73 13.40 5.19 3.68
N VAL A 74 14.62 5.45 4.15
CA VAL A 74 15.36 6.68 3.83
C VAL A 74 15.58 6.81 2.32
N VAL A 75 16.04 5.75 1.67
CA VAL A 75 16.26 5.73 0.22
C VAL A 75 14.94 5.92 -0.54
N SER A 76 13.88 5.24 -0.11
CA SER A 76 12.56 5.33 -0.77
C SER A 76 11.95 6.73 -0.64
N VAL A 77 12.06 7.35 0.53
CA VAL A 77 11.59 8.73 0.74
C VAL A 77 12.41 9.72 -0.10
N GLY A 78 13.74 9.57 -0.13
CA GLY A 78 14.61 10.42 -0.94
C GLY A 78 14.27 10.35 -2.44
N LEU A 79 14.02 9.14 -2.95
CA LEU A 79 13.57 8.92 -4.33
C LEU A 79 12.17 9.48 -4.58
N ALA A 80 11.24 9.29 -3.64
CA ALA A 80 9.87 9.80 -3.78
C ALA A 80 9.85 11.33 -3.86
N VAL A 81 10.57 12.03 -2.97
CA VAL A 81 10.64 13.51 -3.00
C VAL A 81 11.31 14.03 -4.26
N SER A 82 12.30 13.31 -4.78
CA SER A 82 13.02 13.68 -6.01
C SER A 82 12.25 13.33 -7.29
N TYR A 83 11.10 12.66 -7.17
CA TYR A 83 10.33 12.18 -8.31
C TYR A 83 9.55 13.30 -8.99
N ASP A 84 9.56 13.35 -10.33
CA ASP A 84 8.75 14.32 -11.08
C ASP A 84 7.29 13.87 -11.16
N TYR A 85 6.47 14.41 -10.26
CA TYR A 85 5.04 14.15 -10.19
C TYR A 85 4.23 14.72 -11.37
N ARG A 86 4.81 15.58 -12.21
CA ARG A 86 4.12 16.16 -13.37
C ARG A 86 3.68 15.09 -14.37
N CYS A 87 4.48 14.04 -14.51
CA CYS A 87 4.20 12.86 -15.33
C CYS A 87 2.92 12.11 -14.91
N ILE A 88 2.32 12.44 -13.77
CA ILE A 88 1.15 11.74 -13.25
C ILE A 88 -0.03 12.69 -13.14
N PHE A 89 0.23 13.92 -12.71
CA PHE A 89 -0.81 14.92 -12.49
C PHE A 89 -1.13 15.77 -13.71
N LEU A 90 -0.26 15.89 -14.71
CA LEU A 90 -0.53 16.72 -15.90
C LEU A 90 -0.72 15.88 -17.16
N VAL A 91 -1.77 16.20 -17.91
CA VAL A 91 -2.03 15.74 -19.29
C VAL A 91 -2.23 16.96 -20.16
N ARG A 92 -1.41 17.14 -21.20
CA ARG A 92 -1.57 18.17 -22.25
C ARG A 92 -1.92 19.58 -21.71
N GLY A 93 -1.31 19.99 -20.59
CA GLY A 93 -1.52 21.30 -19.98
C GLY A 93 -2.67 21.41 -18.97
N GLY A 94 -3.37 20.32 -18.66
CA GLY A 94 -4.43 20.28 -17.63
C GLY A 94 -4.26 19.12 -16.64
N PRO A 95 -4.98 19.14 -15.51
CA PRO A 95 -4.90 18.08 -14.50
C PRO A 95 -5.46 16.74 -15.00
N ASN A 96 -4.71 15.65 -14.79
CA ASN A 96 -5.11 14.29 -15.12
C ASN A 96 -5.99 13.72 -14.00
N TYR A 97 -7.29 14.04 -14.05
CA TYR A 97 -8.27 13.58 -13.08
C TYR A 97 -8.36 12.05 -12.97
N PHE A 98 -8.11 11.31 -14.05
CA PHE A 98 -8.11 9.84 -14.02
C PHE A 98 -6.98 9.28 -13.15
N SER A 99 -5.74 9.73 -13.36
CA SER A 99 -4.60 9.35 -12.51
C SER A 99 -4.82 9.70 -11.05
N ILE A 100 -5.33 10.92 -10.79
CA ILE A 100 -5.60 11.39 -9.43
C ILE A 100 -6.64 10.49 -8.75
N ALA A 101 -7.77 10.25 -9.42
CA ALA A 101 -8.82 9.39 -8.90
C ALA A 101 -8.31 7.98 -8.61
N LEU A 102 -7.50 7.42 -9.50
CA LEU A 102 -6.89 6.09 -9.31
C LEU A 102 -5.96 6.04 -8.10
N ILE A 103 -5.10 7.04 -7.91
CA ILE A 103 -4.23 7.12 -6.73
C ILE A 103 -5.06 7.16 -5.45
N VAL A 104 -6.08 8.03 -5.41
CA VAL A 104 -6.96 8.17 -4.23
C VAL A 104 -7.70 6.86 -3.96
N ILE A 105 -8.28 6.24 -4.99
CA ILE A 105 -9.01 4.98 -4.84
C ILE A 105 -8.09 3.88 -4.32
N THR A 106 -6.92 3.72 -4.92
CA THR A 106 -6.03 2.59 -4.63
C THR A 106 -5.27 2.73 -3.31
N PHE A 107 -4.81 3.94 -2.97
CA PHE A 107 -3.98 4.13 -1.76
C PHE A 107 -4.77 4.61 -0.54
N ILE A 108 -5.98 5.15 -0.73
CA ILE A 108 -6.79 5.67 0.37
C ILE A 108 -8.08 4.85 0.50
N VAL A 109 -8.92 4.81 -0.53
CA VAL A 109 -10.28 4.23 -0.43
C VAL A 109 -10.22 2.72 -0.19
N VAL A 110 -9.47 1.98 -0.99
CA VAL A 110 -9.38 0.51 -0.89
C VAL A 110 -8.79 0.09 0.48
N PRO A 111 -7.65 0.64 0.94
CA PRO A 111 -7.12 0.32 2.26
C PRO A 111 -8.05 0.72 3.40
N ALA A 112 -8.70 1.90 3.32
CA ALA A 112 -9.65 2.34 4.33
C ALA A 112 -10.88 1.42 4.41
N MET A 113 -11.42 1.01 3.26
CA MET A 113 -12.52 0.05 3.19
C MET A 113 -12.12 -1.31 3.77
N ALA A 114 -10.93 -1.80 3.45
CA ALA A 114 -10.40 -3.03 4.04
C ALA A 114 -10.25 -2.93 5.56
N TYR A 115 -9.72 -1.82 6.06
CA TYR A 115 -9.58 -1.55 7.50
C TYR A 115 -10.92 -1.47 8.22
N LEU A 116 -11.90 -0.75 7.64
CA LEU A 116 -13.26 -0.66 8.18
C LEU A 116 -13.95 -2.02 8.17
N HIS A 117 -13.78 -2.81 7.11
CA HIS A 117 -14.34 -4.17 7.03
C HIS A 117 -13.74 -5.09 8.10
N TYR A 118 -12.42 -5.06 8.26
CA TYR A 118 -11.70 -5.80 9.31
C TYR A 118 -12.24 -5.46 10.71
N TYR A 119 -12.38 -4.17 11.03
CA TYR A 119 -12.84 -3.75 12.34
C TYR A 119 -14.34 -4.04 12.58
N ARG A 120 -15.19 -3.94 11.54
CA ARG A 120 -16.59 -4.37 11.60
C ARG A 120 -16.72 -5.87 11.87
N ILE A 121 -15.87 -6.70 11.26
CA ILE A 121 -15.84 -8.14 11.53
C ILE A 121 -15.47 -8.41 12.98
N ILE A 122 -14.40 -7.79 13.48
CA ILE A 122 -13.96 -7.98 14.87
C ILE A 122 -15.03 -7.58 15.88
N ARG A 123 -15.70 -6.44 15.67
CA ARG A 123 -16.84 -6.04 16.52
C ARG A 123 -17.95 -7.08 16.53
N ARG A 124 -18.32 -7.65 15.37
CA ARG A 124 -19.34 -8.71 15.29
C ARG A 124 -18.93 -10.02 15.97
N VAL A 125 -17.64 -10.32 16.05
CA VAL A 125 -17.13 -11.50 16.77
C VAL A 125 -17.12 -11.26 18.28
N GLY A 126 -16.83 -10.03 18.72
CA GLY A 126 -16.89 -9.64 20.14
C GLY A 126 -18.31 -9.60 20.73
N ASP A 127 -19.34 -9.40 19.90
CA ASP A 127 -20.76 -9.37 20.31
C ASP A 127 -21.43 -10.75 20.37
N ARG A 128 -20.74 -11.86 20.07
CA ARG A 128 -21.32 -13.20 20.28
C ARG A 128 -21.25 -13.53 21.78
N PRO A 129 -22.39 -13.73 22.49
CA PRO A 129 -22.34 -14.18 23.86
C PRO A 129 -21.62 -15.53 23.89
N SER A 130 -20.69 -15.69 24.82
CA SER A 130 -20.05 -16.97 25.10
C SER A 130 -21.14 -17.94 25.57
N THR A 131 -21.70 -18.71 24.65
CA THR A 131 -22.50 -19.88 24.97
C THR A 131 -21.55 -20.92 25.53
N ARG A 132 -21.38 -20.88 26.85
CA ARG A 132 -21.00 -22.03 27.67
C ARG A 132 -22.13 -23.04 27.65
#